data_AF-A0A9E5TFM6-F1
#
_entry.id   AF-A0A9E5TFM6-F1
#
_cell.length_a   1.000
_cell.length_b   1.000
_cell.length_c   1.000
_cell.angle_alpha   90.00
_cell.angle_beta   90.00
_cell.angle_gamma   90.00
#
_symmetry.space_group_name_H-M   'P 1'
#
loop_
_entity.id
_entity.type
_entity.pdbx_description
1 polymer ?
#
loop_
_entity_poly.entity_id
_entity_poly.type
_entity_poly.pdbx_seq_one_letter_code
_entity_poly.pdbx_strand_id
1 'polypeptide(L)'
;MGESDSPRVRILRSLAENEIMAEMRARGADYQAVEQLRTRASWIGAIFLGLPMEHSVNLRKKAKEVGVQAFLCRSLSTRGRGQEVADVILAGTAEDLKRLSESLQEKEGGLGWALAQAIGNWQGDRRREWHCGDRRLALGEKTLVMGILNVTPDSFSGDGLGSDGDIERGLQQAK
;
A
#
# COMPACT_ATOMS: atom_id res chain seq x y z
N MET A 1 18.49 15.17 -7.95
CA MET A 1 17.63 14.22 -8.69
C MET A 1 16.43 13.99 -7.80
N GLY A 2 15.29 14.61 -8.09
CA GLY A 2 14.18 14.73 -7.13
C GLY A 2 13.64 13.38 -6.71
N GLU A 3 13.28 13.24 -5.43
CA GLU A 3 12.40 12.20 -4.91
C GLU A 3 11.08 12.25 -5.68
N SER A 4 11.05 11.64 -6.86
CA SER A 4 9.82 11.43 -7.60
C SER A 4 9.06 10.32 -6.86
N ASP A 5 7.97 10.75 -6.23
CA ASP A 5 6.97 9.99 -5.50
C ASP A 5 6.81 8.55 -6.01
N SER A 6 7.49 7.61 -5.35
CA SER A 6 7.50 6.22 -5.79
C SER A 6 6.07 5.64 -5.71
N PRO A 7 5.60 4.97 -6.77
CA PRO A 7 4.25 4.44 -6.80
C PRO A 7 4.04 3.44 -5.66
N ARG A 8 2.99 3.66 -4.87
CA ARG A 8 2.68 2.81 -3.70
C ARG A 8 1.83 1.64 -4.15
N VAL A 9 2.34 0.43 -3.94
CA VAL A 9 1.68 -0.82 -4.32
C VAL A 9 1.43 -1.68 -3.09
N ARG A 10 0.20 -2.19 -2.93
CA ARG A 10 -0.19 -3.13 -1.86
C ARG A 10 -0.71 -4.44 -2.46
N ILE A 11 -0.23 -5.57 -1.97
CA ILE A 11 -0.72 -6.91 -2.37
C ILE A 11 -1.88 -7.37 -1.48
N LEU A 12 -2.90 -7.97 -2.08
CA LEU A 12 -4.06 -8.60 -1.46
C LEU A 12 -3.96 -10.13 -1.66
N ARG A 13 -3.96 -10.90 -0.57
CA ARG A 13 -3.53 -12.32 -0.57
C ARG A 13 -4.52 -13.29 -1.21
N SER A 14 -5.82 -13.02 -1.11
CA SER A 14 -6.83 -13.82 -1.77
C SER A 14 -8.01 -12.94 -2.11
N LEU A 15 -8.35 -12.87 -3.40
CA LEU A 15 -9.53 -12.15 -3.87
C LEU A 15 -10.83 -12.93 -3.60
N ALA A 16 -10.75 -14.15 -3.06
CA ALA A 16 -11.93 -14.93 -2.65
C ALA A 16 -12.42 -14.55 -1.23
N GLU A 17 -11.62 -13.83 -0.45
CA GLU A 17 -11.97 -13.42 0.90
C GLU A 17 -12.91 -12.20 0.90
N ASN A 18 -13.98 -12.26 1.70
CA ASN A 18 -15.00 -11.22 1.76
C ASN A 18 -14.43 -9.84 2.17
N GLU A 19 -13.42 -9.82 3.04
CA GLU A 19 -12.78 -8.58 3.51
C GLU A 19 -12.06 -7.86 2.36
N ILE A 20 -11.34 -8.62 1.53
CA ILE A 20 -10.63 -8.10 0.37
C ILE A 20 -11.61 -7.55 -0.68
N MET A 21 -12.73 -8.23 -0.87
CA MET A 21 -13.80 -7.78 -1.75
C MET A 21 -14.49 -6.52 -1.25
N ALA A 22 -14.72 -6.42 0.06
CA ALA A 22 -15.21 -5.20 0.70
C ALA A 22 -14.22 -4.04 0.51
N GLU A 23 -12.92 -4.31 0.60
CA GLU A 23 -11.86 -3.33 0.36
C GLU A 23 -11.86 -2.80 -1.09
N MET A 24 -12.04 -3.68 -2.08
CA MET A 24 -12.18 -3.30 -3.50
C MET A 24 -13.45 -2.47 -3.74
N ARG A 25 -14.57 -2.87 -3.14
CA ARG A 25 -15.85 -2.14 -3.22
C ARG A 25 -15.75 -0.76 -2.60
N ALA A 26 -15.08 -0.62 -1.47
CA ALA A 26 -14.87 0.67 -0.80
C ALA A 26 -14.09 1.68 -1.68
N ARG A 27 -13.23 1.19 -2.58
CA ARG A 27 -12.53 2.01 -3.57
C ARG A 27 -13.34 2.29 -4.83
N GLY A 28 -14.52 1.70 -4.96
CA GLY A 28 -15.41 1.91 -6.10
C GLY A 28 -15.08 1.04 -7.31
N ALA A 29 -14.44 -0.12 -7.13
CA ALA A 29 -14.36 -1.13 -8.18
C ALA A 29 -15.77 -1.64 -8.55
N ASP A 30 -15.98 -1.99 -9.82
CA ASP A 30 -17.27 -2.45 -10.33
C ASP A 30 -17.77 -3.72 -9.63
N TYR A 31 -18.99 -3.68 -9.09
CA TYR A 31 -19.54 -4.75 -8.25
C TYR A 31 -19.69 -6.09 -8.99
N GLN A 32 -20.22 -6.05 -10.22
CA GLN A 32 -20.48 -7.26 -11.00
C GLN A 32 -19.18 -7.94 -11.42
N ALA A 33 -18.21 -7.15 -11.87
CA ALA A 33 -16.91 -7.64 -12.30
C ALA A 33 -16.05 -8.13 -11.13
N VAL A 34 -16.17 -7.52 -9.96
CA VAL A 34 -15.52 -7.99 -8.73
C VAL A 34 -16.10 -9.34 -8.31
N GLU A 35 -17.42 -9.51 -8.24
CA GLU A 35 -18.06 -10.76 -7.78
C GLU A 35 -17.67 -11.99 -8.61
N GLN A 36 -17.43 -11.83 -9.92
CA GLN A 36 -16.97 -12.92 -10.80
C GLN A 36 -15.61 -13.50 -10.38
N LEU A 37 -14.78 -12.73 -9.67
CA LEU A 37 -13.47 -13.15 -9.20
C LEU A 37 -13.55 -14.18 -8.07
N ARG A 38 -14.70 -14.31 -7.39
CA ARG A 38 -14.87 -15.25 -6.27
C ARG A 38 -14.63 -16.71 -6.66
N THR A 39 -14.80 -17.03 -7.94
CA THR A 39 -14.53 -18.36 -8.51
C THR A 39 -13.05 -18.64 -8.73
N ARG A 40 -12.18 -17.62 -8.62
CA ARG A 40 -10.75 -17.67 -8.94
C ARG A 40 -9.90 -17.60 -7.67
N ALA A 41 -10.00 -18.63 -6.83
CA ALA A 41 -9.40 -18.65 -5.49
C ALA A 41 -7.86 -18.48 -5.46
N SER A 42 -7.16 -18.77 -6.55
CA SER A 42 -5.71 -18.60 -6.68
C SER A 42 -5.28 -17.16 -7.04
N TRP A 43 -6.23 -16.27 -7.30
CA TRP A 43 -5.92 -14.91 -7.73
C TRP A 43 -5.61 -14.00 -6.54
N ILE A 44 -4.57 -13.19 -6.73
CA ILE A 44 -4.15 -12.15 -5.80
C ILE A 44 -4.46 -10.78 -6.40
N GLY A 45 -4.56 -9.78 -5.53
CA GLY A 45 -4.75 -8.39 -5.91
C GLY A 45 -3.47 -7.57 -5.77
N ALA A 46 -3.26 -6.57 -6.62
CA ALA A 46 -2.27 -5.52 -6.42
C ALA A 46 -2.92 -4.14 -6.59
N ILE A 47 -2.94 -3.35 -5.52
CA ILE A 47 -3.52 -2.00 -5.50
C ILE A 47 -2.41 -0.99 -5.71
N PHE A 48 -2.47 -0.24 -6.80
CA PHE A 48 -1.73 1.00 -6.96
C PHE A 48 -2.54 2.16 -6.41
N LEU A 49 -1.93 2.96 -5.53
CA LEU A 49 -2.62 4.05 -4.83
C LEU A 49 -2.32 5.41 -5.48
N GLY A 50 -3.38 6.15 -5.80
CA GLY A 50 -3.30 7.55 -6.24
C GLY A 50 -2.41 7.78 -7.46
N LEU A 51 -2.55 6.93 -8.48
CA LEU A 51 -1.83 7.10 -9.74
C LEU A 51 -2.45 8.23 -10.56
N PRO A 52 -1.65 9.03 -11.29
CA PRO A 52 -2.16 9.94 -12.31
C PRO A 52 -3.11 9.21 -13.28
N MET A 53 -4.17 9.89 -13.71
CA MET A 53 -5.20 9.27 -14.57
C MET A 53 -4.62 8.67 -15.86
N GLU A 54 -3.65 9.35 -16.49
CA GLU A 54 -2.95 8.86 -17.69
C GLU A 54 -2.28 7.49 -17.44
N HIS A 55 -1.48 7.38 -16.37
CA HIS A 55 -0.85 6.12 -15.98
C HIS A 55 -1.90 5.05 -15.62
N SER A 56 -3.00 5.46 -15.00
CA SER A 56 -4.08 4.54 -14.61
C SER A 56 -4.76 3.89 -15.82
N VAL A 57 -5.03 4.68 -16.86
CA VAL A 57 -5.63 4.20 -18.12
C VAL A 57 -4.65 3.32 -18.89
N ASN A 58 -3.38 3.71 -18.98
CA ASN A 58 -2.34 2.94 -19.67
C ASN A 58 -2.09 1.60 -18.98
N LEU A 59 -1.98 1.59 -17.65
CA LEU A 59 -1.82 0.38 -16.85
C LEU A 59 -3.00 -0.57 -17.07
N ARG A 60 -4.24 -0.06 -17.08
CA ARG A 60 -5.44 -0.87 -17.36
C ARG A 60 -5.40 -1.51 -18.75
N LYS A 61 -4.99 -0.75 -19.76
CA LYS A 61 -4.84 -1.26 -21.13
C LYS A 61 -3.79 -2.37 -21.18
N LYS A 62 -2.62 -2.14 -20.57
CA LYS A 62 -1.52 -3.09 -20.54
C LYS A 62 -1.86 -4.38 -19.79
N ALA A 63 -2.52 -4.26 -18.65
CA ALA A 63 -2.99 -5.41 -17.87
C ALA A 63 -3.87 -6.33 -18.72
N LYS A 64 -4.80 -5.76 -19.50
CA LYS A 64 -5.68 -6.53 -20.40
C LYS A 64 -4.90 -7.29 -21.48
N GLU A 65 -3.82 -6.73 -22.02
CA GLU A 65 -2.96 -7.41 -23.01
C GLU A 65 -2.27 -8.65 -22.42
N VAL A 66 -1.93 -8.61 -21.13
CA VAL A 66 -1.23 -9.70 -20.41
C VAL A 66 -2.22 -10.73 -19.82
N GLY A 67 -3.53 -10.45 -19.87
CA GLY A 67 -4.56 -11.30 -19.26
C GLY A 67 -4.83 -11.00 -17.78
N VAL A 68 -4.25 -9.94 -17.25
CA VAL A 68 -4.52 -9.43 -15.89
C VAL A 68 -5.77 -8.56 -15.92
N GLN A 69 -6.69 -8.80 -14.98
CA GLN A 69 -7.89 -7.97 -14.87
C GLN A 69 -7.56 -6.70 -14.09
N ALA A 70 -7.91 -5.54 -14.64
CA ALA A 70 -7.63 -4.23 -14.03
C ALA A 70 -8.92 -3.44 -13.81
N PHE A 71 -9.11 -3.02 -12.56
CA PHE A 71 -10.22 -2.20 -12.10
C PHE A 71 -9.73 -0.78 -11.85
N LEU A 72 -10.25 0.16 -12.63
CA LEU A 72 -10.09 1.58 -12.35
C LEU A 72 -11.07 1.93 -11.22
N CYS A 73 -10.53 2.32 -10.07
CA CYS A 73 -11.33 2.76 -8.93
C CYS A 73 -11.77 4.22 -9.11
N ARG A 74 -12.72 4.67 -8.29
CA ARG A 74 -13.28 6.02 -8.42
C ARG A 74 -12.16 7.05 -8.27
N SER A 75 -12.17 8.09 -9.12
CA SER A 75 -11.19 9.18 -9.07
C SER A 75 -11.18 9.79 -7.66
N LEU A 76 -10.01 9.76 -7.02
CA LEU A 76 -9.79 10.43 -5.75
C LEU A 76 -9.40 11.88 -6.06
N SER A 77 -10.04 12.83 -5.41
CA SER A 77 -9.80 14.26 -5.62
C SER A 77 -8.31 14.61 -5.55
N THR A 78 -7.83 15.28 -6.61
CA THR A 78 -6.59 16.06 -6.79
C THR A 78 -5.39 15.75 -5.88
N ARG A 79 -4.32 15.20 -6.46
CA ARG A 79 -2.97 15.25 -5.88
C ARG A 79 -2.30 16.54 -6.33
N GLY A 80 -1.92 17.43 -5.40
CA GLY A 80 -1.22 18.67 -5.73
C GLY A 80 -1.97 19.56 -6.75
N ARG A 81 -1.28 20.02 -7.81
CA ARG A 81 -1.72 20.99 -8.84
C ARG A 81 -2.91 20.52 -9.72
N GLY A 82 -4.04 20.13 -9.13
CA GLY A 82 -5.26 19.81 -9.88
C GLY A 82 -5.19 18.55 -10.75
N GLN A 83 -4.19 17.68 -10.55
CA GLN A 83 -4.06 16.45 -11.32
C GLN A 83 -5.01 15.38 -10.78
N GLU A 84 -5.89 14.87 -11.63
CA GLU A 84 -6.77 13.75 -11.29
C GLU A 84 -5.97 12.46 -11.07
N VAL A 85 -6.30 11.77 -9.99
CA VAL A 85 -5.66 10.51 -9.61
C VAL A 85 -6.71 9.43 -9.36
N ALA A 86 -6.34 8.18 -9.60
CA ALA A 86 -7.19 7.04 -9.34
C ALA A 86 -6.38 5.91 -8.69
N ASP A 87 -7.06 5.10 -7.90
CA ASP A 87 -6.52 3.79 -7.51
C ASP A 87 -6.74 2.80 -8.66
N VAL A 88 -5.78 1.90 -8.86
CA VAL A 88 -5.91 0.80 -9.82
C VAL A 88 -5.72 -0.51 -9.09
N ILE A 89 -6.70 -1.39 -9.21
CA ILE A 89 -6.61 -2.75 -8.66
C ILE A 89 -6.37 -3.71 -9.79
N LEU A 90 -5.23 -4.39 -9.76
CA LEU A 90 -4.90 -5.50 -10.64
C LEU A 90 -5.30 -6.80 -9.94
N ALA A 91 -5.89 -7.74 -10.68
CA ALA A 91 -6.32 -9.04 -10.21
C ALA A 91 -5.85 -10.11 -11.20
N GLY A 92 -5.13 -11.10 -10.70
CA GLY A 92 -4.58 -12.18 -11.52
C GLY A 92 -3.75 -13.16 -10.71
N THR A 93 -3.12 -14.11 -11.40
CA THR A 93 -2.15 -15.02 -10.77
C THR A 93 -0.85 -14.26 -10.44
N ALA A 94 -0.03 -14.82 -9.55
CA ALA A 94 1.29 -14.27 -9.27
C ALA A 94 2.18 -14.27 -10.53
N GLU A 95 2.06 -15.30 -11.39
CA GLU A 95 2.77 -15.37 -12.67
C GLU A 95 2.34 -14.27 -13.64
N ASP A 96 1.04 -14.02 -13.79
CA ASP A 96 0.54 -13.00 -14.72
C ASP A 96 0.93 -11.60 -14.25
N LEU A 97 0.86 -11.33 -12.94
CA LEU A 97 1.31 -10.05 -12.38
C LEU A 97 2.82 -9.85 -12.54
N LYS A 98 3.61 -10.92 -12.44
CA LYS A 98 5.05 -10.87 -12.73
C LYS A 98 5.32 -10.53 -14.19
N ARG A 99 4.63 -11.20 -15.14
CA ARG A 99 4.74 -10.88 -16.57
C ARG A 99 4.34 -9.43 -16.87
N LEU A 100 3.29 -8.94 -16.21
CA LEU A 100 2.88 -7.55 -16.33
C LEU A 100 3.97 -6.60 -15.83
N SER A 101 4.59 -6.89 -14.68
CA SER A 101 5.68 -6.08 -14.12
C SER A 101 6.89 -5.98 -15.05
N GLU A 102 7.23 -7.07 -15.76
CA GLU A 102 8.29 -7.13 -16.76
C GLU A 102 7.92 -6.29 -17.99
N SER A 103 6.67 -6.42 -18.48
CA SER A 103 6.18 -5.68 -19.64
C SER A 103 6.08 -4.16 -19.42
N LEU A 104 5.98 -3.72 -18.16
CA LEU A 104 5.93 -2.31 -17.80
C LEU A 104 7.32 -1.66 -17.76
N GLN A 105 8.41 -2.43 -17.71
CA GLN A 105 9.77 -1.89 -17.57
C GLN A 105 10.16 -0.93 -18.71
N GLU A 106 9.68 -1.19 -19.94
CA GLU A 106 10.05 -0.41 -21.12
C GLU A 106 9.44 1.01 -21.13
N LYS A 107 8.19 1.17 -20.68
CA LYS A 107 7.43 2.42 -20.84
C LYS A 107 7.04 3.08 -19.52
N GLU A 108 6.88 2.28 -18.47
CA GLU A 108 6.44 2.71 -17.14
C GLU A 108 7.31 2.02 -16.07
N GLY A 109 8.64 2.12 -16.23
CA GLY A 109 9.60 1.41 -15.38
C GLY A 109 9.41 1.61 -13.88
N GLY A 110 8.94 2.79 -13.46
CA GLY A 110 8.56 3.04 -12.05
C GLY A 110 7.41 2.16 -11.56
N LEU A 111 6.36 1.97 -12.36
CA LEU A 111 5.24 1.08 -12.00
C LEU A 111 5.66 -0.39 -12.06
N GLY A 112 6.41 -0.76 -13.10
CA GLY A 112 6.92 -2.12 -13.27
C GLY A 112 7.81 -2.53 -12.10
N TRP A 113 8.74 -1.67 -11.71
CA TRP A 113 9.60 -1.89 -10.55
C TRP A 113 8.80 -2.00 -9.25
N ALA A 114 7.86 -1.09 -8.99
CA ALA A 114 7.07 -1.12 -7.76
C ALA A 114 6.18 -2.36 -7.65
N LEU A 115 5.62 -2.83 -8.78
CA LEU A 115 4.87 -4.08 -8.81
C LEU A 115 5.77 -5.29 -8.52
N ALA A 116 6.92 -5.38 -9.19
CA ALA A 116 7.88 -6.45 -8.97
C ALA A 116 8.38 -6.49 -7.51
N GLN A 117 8.68 -5.32 -6.94
CA GLN A 117 9.05 -5.19 -5.52
C GLN A 117 7.92 -5.62 -4.59
N ALA A 118 6.67 -5.21 -4.86
CA ALA A 118 5.53 -5.58 -4.02
C ALA A 118 5.27 -7.09 -4.05
N ILE A 119 5.38 -7.73 -5.23
CA ILE A 119 5.28 -9.18 -5.38
C ILE A 119 6.43 -9.88 -4.63
N GLY A 120 7.67 -9.43 -4.82
CA GLY A 120 8.85 -9.99 -4.15
C GLY A 120 8.77 -9.88 -2.62
N ASN A 121 8.32 -8.74 -2.10
CA ASN A 121 8.09 -8.54 -0.66
C ASN A 121 6.95 -9.42 -0.12
N TRP A 122 5.97 -9.76 -0.94
CA TRP A 122 4.88 -10.66 -0.55
C TRP A 122 5.32 -12.14 -0.54
N GLN A 123 6.09 -12.57 -1.53
CA GLN A 123 6.61 -13.93 -1.65
C GLN A 123 7.79 -14.20 -0.71
N GLY A 124 8.55 -13.17 -0.37
CA GLY A 124 9.73 -13.26 0.48
C GLY A 124 9.43 -13.55 1.94
N ASP A 125 10.47 -13.95 2.67
CA ASP A 125 10.39 -14.10 4.12
C ASP A 125 10.06 -12.75 4.75
N ARG A 126 8.92 -12.68 5.44
CA ARG A 126 8.48 -11.46 6.13
C ARG A 126 9.28 -11.21 7.40
N ARG A 127 10.09 -12.19 7.83
CA ARG A 127 11.03 -12.04 8.94
C ARG A 127 12.12 -11.06 8.55
N ARG A 128 12.12 -9.90 9.20
CA ARG A 128 13.17 -8.90 9.03
C ARG A 128 13.60 -8.39 10.40
N GLU A 129 14.89 -8.22 10.58
CA GLU A 129 15.45 -7.61 11.77
C GLU A 129 15.68 -6.12 11.52
N TRP A 130 15.08 -5.28 12.34
CA TRP A 130 15.39 -3.85 12.37
C TRP A 130 16.36 -3.54 13.51
N HIS A 131 17.48 -2.91 13.16
CA HIS A 131 18.44 -2.40 14.12
C HIS A 131 18.07 -0.98 14.54
N CYS A 132 17.72 -0.80 15.80
CA CYS A 132 17.37 0.48 16.40
C CYS A 132 18.38 0.77 17.52
N GLY A 133 19.53 1.32 17.14
CA GLY A 133 20.70 1.39 18.04
C GLY A 133 21.11 -0.01 18.48
N ASP A 134 21.22 -0.22 19.79
CA ASP A 134 21.61 -1.51 20.37
C ASP A 134 20.46 -2.53 20.46
N ARG A 135 19.26 -2.14 20.03
CA ARG A 135 18.07 -3.01 20.06
C ARG A 135 17.79 -3.59 18.69
N ARG A 136 17.32 -4.84 18.69
CA ARG A 136 16.88 -5.57 17.50
C ARG A 136 15.39 -5.84 17.58
N LEU A 137 14.65 -5.43 16.57
CA LEU A 137 13.22 -5.68 16.44
C LEU A 137 13.00 -6.75 15.38
N ALA A 138 12.65 -7.96 15.82
CA ALA A 138 12.26 -9.06 14.92
C ALA A 138 10.83 -8.82 14.40
N LEU A 139 10.73 -8.28 13.19
CA LEU A 139 9.46 -8.08 12.49
C LEU A 139 9.06 -9.37 11.77
N GLY A 140 7.77 -9.62 11.66
CA GLY A 140 7.23 -10.73 10.87
C GLY A 140 7.06 -12.07 11.60
N GLU A 141 7.66 -12.24 12.79
CA GLU A 141 7.41 -13.41 13.64
C GLU A 141 6.14 -13.27 14.48
N LYS A 142 5.89 -12.06 14.98
CA LYS A 142 4.69 -11.67 15.72
C LYS A 142 4.43 -10.17 15.53
N THR A 143 3.21 -9.74 15.81
CA THR A 143 2.88 -8.31 15.82
C THR A 143 3.62 -7.64 16.98
N LEU A 144 4.49 -6.67 16.66
CA LEU A 144 5.07 -5.78 17.65
C LEU A 144 4.15 -4.58 17.84
N VAL A 145 3.95 -4.17 19.09
CA VAL A 145 3.16 -2.99 19.44
C VAL A 145 4.13 -1.83 19.71
N MET A 146 3.92 -0.70 19.05
CA MET A 146 4.65 0.54 19.33
C MET A 146 3.81 1.40 20.28
N GLY A 147 4.31 1.61 21.49
CA GLY A 147 3.75 2.63 22.38
C GLY A 147 4.03 4.01 21.79
N ILE A 148 2.98 4.80 21.58
CA ILE A 148 3.12 6.18 21.15
C ILE A 148 3.33 7.01 22.42
N LEU A 149 4.50 7.64 22.52
CA LEU A 149 4.79 8.62 23.58
C LEU A 149 4.93 10.00 22.93
N ASN A 150 3.92 10.85 23.15
CA ASN A 150 3.95 12.22 22.67
C ASN A 150 4.61 13.11 23.74
N VAL A 151 5.70 13.79 23.38
CA VAL A 151 6.34 14.79 24.24
C VAL A 151 6.39 16.10 23.45
N THR A 152 5.30 16.86 23.54
CA THR A 152 5.14 18.18 22.91
C THR A 152 4.85 19.22 23.98
N PRO A 153 5.55 20.37 23.99
CA PRO A 153 5.37 21.41 25.02
C PRO A 153 3.98 22.10 25.05
N ASP A 154 3.05 21.76 24.15
CA ASP A 154 1.76 22.46 24.01
C ASP A 154 0.52 21.60 24.30
N SER A 155 0.69 20.29 24.51
CA SER A 155 -0.45 19.36 24.58
C SER A 155 -0.95 19.12 26.01
N PHE A 156 -0.37 19.81 26.99
CA PHE A 156 -0.85 19.85 28.37
C PHE A 156 -1.40 21.25 28.68
N SER A 157 -2.67 21.48 28.37
CA SER A 157 -3.38 22.66 28.82
C SER A 157 -3.58 22.59 30.34
N GLY A 158 -2.68 23.26 31.07
CA GLY A 158 -2.78 23.44 32.52
C GLY A 158 -2.01 24.63 33.05
N ASP A 159 -0.71 24.74 32.77
CA ASP A 159 0.12 25.76 33.45
C ASP A 159 1.27 26.34 32.62
N GLY A 160 1.47 25.93 31.37
CA GLY A 160 2.31 26.69 30.42
C GLY A 160 3.75 26.94 30.90
N LEU A 161 4.31 26.06 31.73
CA LEU A 161 5.70 26.12 32.17
C LEU A 161 6.38 24.83 31.73
N GLY A 162 7.00 24.89 30.55
CA GLY A 162 8.00 23.94 30.12
C GLY A 162 9.03 23.76 31.22
N SER A 163 8.91 22.64 31.92
CA SER A 163 9.74 22.25 33.05
C SER A 163 9.87 20.73 33.00
N ASP A 164 10.88 20.20 33.69
CA ASP A 164 11.33 18.80 33.65
C ASP A 164 10.23 17.72 33.85
N GLY A 165 9.00 18.11 34.21
CA GLY A 165 7.84 17.24 34.38
C GLY A 165 7.25 16.61 33.11
N ASP A 166 7.47 17.18 31.91
CA ASP A 166 6.93 16.58 30.67
C ASP A 166 7.63 15.25 30.32
N ILE A 167 8.94 15.18 30.56
CA ILE A 167 9.73 13.95 30.38
C ILE A 167 9.31 12.91 31.43
N GLU A 168 9.17 13.32 32.69
CA GLU A 168 8.80 12.40 33.78
C GLU A 168 7.38 11.85 33.61
N ARG A 169 6.42 12.68 33.20
CA ARG A 169 5.06 12.23 32.85
C ARG A 169 5.06 11.29 31.65
N GLY A 170 5.89 11.57 30.65
CA GLY A 170 6.04 10.66 29.52
C GLY A 170 6.59 9.29 29.92
N LEU A 171 7.57 9.26 30.81
CA LEU A 171 8.11 8.01 31.38
C LEU A 171 7.07 7.24 32.22
N GLN A 172 6.17 7.92 32.93
CA GLN A 172 5.09 7.25 33.67
C GLN A 172 4.09 6.56 32.77
N GLN A 173 3.81 7.10 31.58
CA GLN A 173 2.88 6.51 30.60
C GLN A 173 3.48 5.33 29.84
N ALA A 174 4.81 5.20 29.83
CA ALA A 174 5.54 4.15 29.10
C ALA A 174 5.72 2.83 29.89
N LYS A 175 5.04 2.66 31.03
CA LYS A 175 5.12 1.46 31.88
C LYS A 175 4.30 0.29 31.37
#